data_AF-A0AAV2HD23-F1
#
_entry.id   AF-A0AAV2HD23-F1
#
_cell.length_a   1.000
_cell.length_b   1.000
_cell.length_c   1.000
_cell.angle_alpha   90.00
_cell.angle_beta   90.00
_cell.angle_gamma   90.00
#
_symmetry.space_group_name_H-M   'P 1'
#
loop_
_entity.id
_entity.type
_entity.pdbx_description
1 polymer ?
#
loop_
_entity_poly.entity_id
_entity_poly.type
_entity_poly.pdbx_seq_one_letter_code
_entity_poly.pdbx_strand_id
1 'polypeptide(L)' 'MTDGLSTLPTLTQEEATLLKNEDVTLISVGIGSGVNTTELQGIASKPDYMFLTGGYNLLDFIKRDLVKMTCESVSN' A
#
# COMPACT_ATOMS: atom_id res chain seq x y z
N MET A 1 5.32 1.98 -1.03
CA MET A 1 6.17 1.26 -0.05
C MET A 1 6.88 2.30 0.81
N THR A 2 6.86 2.16 2.13
CA THR A 2 7.46 3.13 3.08
C THR A 2 7.88 2.41 4.35
N ASP A 3 8.86 2.97 5.07
CA ASP A 3 9.28 2.57 6.41
C ASP A 3 9.00 3.66 7.48
N GLY A 4 8.29 4.72 7.08
CA GLY A 4 7.92 5.83 7.94
C GLY A 4 6.52 6.37 7.68
N LEU A 5 6.22 7.49 8.34
CA LEU A 5 4.97 8.23 8.20
C LEU A 5 5.05 9.28 7.08
N SER A 6 3.93 9.60 6.44
CA SER A 6 3.85 10.79 5.61
C SER A 6 4.05 12.06 6.45
N THR A 7 4.76 13.03 5.88
CA THR A 7 4.89 14.36 6.46
C THR A 7 3.60 15.16 6.39
N LEU A 8 2.70 14.82 5.45
CA LEU A 8 1.41 15.48 5.21
C LEU A 8 0.30 14.43 5.02
N PRO A 9 -0.12 13.72 6.08
CA PRO A 9 -1.03 12.57 5.96
C PRO A 9 -2.38 12.89 5.29
N THR A 10 -2.94 14.07 5.57
CA THR A 10 -4.20 14.52 4.95
C THR A 10 -4.08 14.64 3.44
N LEU A 11 -3.02 15.28 2.94
CA LEU A 11 -2.81 15.42 1.50
C LEU A 11 -2.51 14.06 0.84
N THR A 12 -1.73 13.21 1.52
CA THR A 12 -1.49 11.84 1.05
C THR A 12 -2.79 11.05 0.90
N GLN A 13 -3.73 11.20 1.85
CA GLN A 13 -5.03 10.56 1.79
C GLN A 13 -5.92 11.12 0.67
N GLU A 14 -5.89 12.44 0.45
CA GLU A 14 -6.61 13.10 -0.64
C GLU A 14 -6.12 12.60 -2.00
N GLU A 15 -4.81 12.59 -2.23
CA GLU A 15 -4.22 12.08 -3.48
C GLU A 15 -4.51 10.58 -3.70
N ALA A 16 -4.45 9.77 -2.65
CA ALA A 16 -4.84 8.37 -2.74
C ALA A 16 -6.32 8.21 -3.13
N THR A 17 -7.19 9.11 -2.68
CA THR A 17 -8.62 9.10 -3.06
C THR A 17 -8.81 9.49 -4.51
N LEU A 18 -8.09 10.50 -5.01
CA LEU A 18 -8.14 10.90 -6.42
C LEU A 18 -7.71 9.75 -7.33
N LEU A 19 -6.60 9.09 -7.04
CA LEU A 19 -6.14 7.93 -7.82
C LEU A 19 -7.14 6.77 -7.81
N LYS A 20 -7.77 6.47 -6.67
CA LYS A 20 -8.81 5.44 -6.59
C LYS A 20 -10.02 5.76 -7.46
N ASN A 21 -10.37 7.04 -7.61
CA ASN A 21 -11.47 7.49 -8.47
C ASN A 21 -11.13 7.41 -9.96
N GLU A 22 -9.85 7.28 -10.32
CA GLU A 22 -9.36 7.09 -11.69
C GLU A 22 -9.13 5.60 -12.03
N ASP A 23 -9.77 4.69 -11.27
CA ASP A 23 -9.62 3.23 -11.40
C ASP A 23 -8.17 2.73 -11.24
N VAL A 24 -7.31 3.53 -10.58
CA VAL A 24 -5.95 3.12 -10.24
C VAL A 24 -5.99 2.23 -8.99
N THR A 25 -5.39 1.05 -9.10
CA THR A 25 -5.22 0.14 -7.96
C THR A 25 -3.99 0.53 -7.14
N LEU A 26 -4.21 0.87 -5.87
CA LEU A 26 -3.18 1.20 -4.90
C LEU A 26 -2.91 0.02 -3.96
N ILE A 27 -1.64 -0.37 -3.88
CA ILE A 27 -1.12 -1.37 -2.94
C ILE A 27 -0.14 -0.66 -2.01
N SER A 28 -0.36 -0.76 -0.71
CA SER A 28 0.52 -0.15 0.30
C SER A 28 1.38 -1.22 0.98
N VAL A 29 2.66 -0.91 1.18
CA VAL A 29 3.63 -1.82 1.82
C VAL A 29 4.37 -1.02 2.89
N GLY A 30 4.17 -1.40 4.15
CA GLY A 30 4.87 -0.85 5.31
C GLY A 30 6.01 -1.77 5.77
N ILE A 31 7.15 -1.19 6.11
CA ILE A 31 8.34 -1.91 6.54
C ILE A 31 8.76 -1.45 7.93
N GLY A 32 8.94 -2.41 8.84
CA GLY A 32 9.30 -2.15 10.23
C GLY A 32 8.17 -1.55 11.05
N SER A 33 8.52 -1.06 12.24
CA SER A 33 7.58 -0.50 13.22
C SER A 33 7.37 1.02 13.12
N GLY A 34 8.05 1.68 12.18
CA GLY A 34 8.00 3.14 11.99
C GLY A 34 6.80 3.65 11.19
N VAL A 35 5.95 2.75 10.71
CA VAL A 35 4.82 3.08 9.84
C VAL A 35 3.53 3.32 10.61
N ASN A 36 2.63 4.11 10.01
CA ASN A 36 1.28 4.27 10.51
C ASN A 36 0.31 3.37 9.73
N THR A 37 -0.25 2.36 10.40
CA THR A 37 -1.15 1.39 9.76
C THR A 37 -2.45 2.02 9.25
N THR A 38 -2.97 3.03 9.95
CA THR A 38 -4.18 3.76 9.53
C THR A 38 -3.92 4.54 8.25
N GLU A 39 -2.75 5.19 8.14
CA GLU A 39 -2.34 5.89 6.92
C GLU A 39 -2.20 4.91 5.74
N LEU A 40 -1.51 3.78 5.94
CA LEU A 40 -1.32 2.77 4.90
C LEU A 40 -2.63 2.13 4.45
N GLN A 41 -3.56 1.90 5.38
CA GLN A 41 -4.90 1.41 5.08
C GLN A 41 -5.70 2.45 4.29
N GLY A 42 -5.55 3.73 4.64
CA GLY A 42 -6.15 4.85 3.92
C GLY A 42 -5.65 4.98 2.47
N ILE A 43 -4.40 4.64 2.21
CA ILE A 43 -3.80 4.66 0.87
C ILE A 43 -4.25 3.45 0.02
N ALA A 44 -4.27 2.24 0.58
CA ALA A 44 -4.60 1.03 -0.18
C ALA A 44 -6.03 1.06 -0.76
N SER A 45 -6.24 0.52 -1.96
CA SER A 45 -7.58 0.45 -2.58
C SER A 45 -8.49 -0.58 -1.92
N LYS A 46 -7.93 -1.60 -1.26
CA LYS A 46 -8.68 -2.61 -0.48
C LYS A 46 -7.91 -2.93 0.81
N PRO A 47 -8.59 -3.37 1.88
CA PRO A 47 -7.92 -3.81 3.12
C PRO A 47 -6.83 -4.87 2.86
N ASP A 48 -7.09 -5.81 1.96
CA ASP A 48 -6.16 -6.90 1.63
C ASP A 48 -4.99 -6.46 0.73
N TYR A 49 -4.98 -5.20 0.26
CA TYR A 49 -3.89 -4.63 -0.55
C TYR A 49 -2.89 -3.84 0.31
N MET A 50 -2.96 -4.00 1.63
CA MET A 50 -1.98 -3.50 2.58
C MET A 50 -1.11 -4.64 3.08
N PHE A 51 0.20 -4.49 2.96
CA PHE A 51 1.19 -5.41 3.51
C PHE A 51 2.00 -4.73 4.59
N LEU A 52 2.24 -5.45 5.68
CA LEU A 52 3.17 -5.04 6.73
C LEU A 52 4.26 -6.10 6.85
N THR A 53 5.51 -5.65 6.84
CA THR A 53 6.68 -6.52 7.00
C THR A 53 7.51 -6.03 8.17
N GLY A 54 8.09 -6.94 8.96
CA GLY A 54 8.94 -6.57 10.10
C GLY A 54 10.30 -6.00 9.70
N GLY A 55 10.70 -6.10 8.43
CA GLY A 55 11.99 -5.64 7.92
C GLY A 55 12.19 -5.98 6.44
N TYR A 56 13.16 -5.35 5.81
CA TYR A 56 13.42 -5.46 4.36
C TYR A 56 13.70 -6.89 3.89
N ASN A 57 14.33 -7.72 4.73
CA ASN A 57 14.60 -9.13 4.43
C ASN A 57 13.32 -10.00 4.33
N LEU A 58 12.19 -9.52 4.85
CA LEU A 58 10.93 -10.24 4.81
C LEU A 58 10.09 -9.91 3.57
N LEU A 59 10.56 -8.98 2.71
CA LEU A 59 9.89 -8.64 1.45
C LEU A 59 9.82 -9.84 0.51
N ASP A 60 10.78 -10.76 0.58
CA ASP A 60 10.79 -11.99 -0.22
C ASP A 60 9.55 -12.86 0.01
N PHE A 61 8.96 -12.83 1.22
CA PHE A 61 7.75 -13.60 1.54
C PHE A 61 6.49 -13.03 0.91
N ILE A 62 6.41 -11.72 0.71
CA ILE A 62 5.24 -11.07 0.10
C ILE A 62 5.40 -10.87 -1.41
N LYS A 63 6.60 -11.10 -1.95
CA LYS A 63 6.93 -10.85 -3.37
C LYS A 63 5.97 -11.53 -4.33
N ARG A 64 5.66 -12.82 -4.10
CA ARG A 64 4.74 -13.58 -4.99
C ARG A 64 3.35 -12.96 -5.00
N ASP A 65 2.85 -12.58 -3.83
CA ASP A 65 1.50 -12.06 -3.68
C ASP A 65 1.42 -10.64 -4.25
N LEU A 66 2.46 -9.80 -4.05
CA LEU A 66 2.60 -8.51 -4.72
C LEU A 66 2.59 -8.65 -6.24
N VAL A 67 3.41 -9.54 -6.81
CA VAL A 67 3.44 -9.79 -8.25
C VAL A 67 2.06 -10.18 -8.77
N LYS A 68 1.38 -11.10 -8.06
CA LYS A 68 0.03 -11.53 -8.42
C LYS A 68 -0.95 -10.34 -8.44
N MET A 69 -0.97 -9.53 -7.38
CA MET A 69 -1.86 -8.36 -7.31
C MET A 69 -1.55 -7.30 -8.37
N THR A 70 -0.27 -7.10 -8.73
CA THR A 70 0.11 -6.15 -9.77
C THR A 70 -0.19 -6.63 -11.19
N CYS A 71 -0.20 -7.95 -11.40
CA CYS A 71 -0.38 -8.56 -12.71
C CYS A 71 -1.80 -9.06 -12.98
N GLU A 72 -2.65 -9.18 -11.95
CA GLU A 72 -4.09 -9.41 -12.14
C GLU A 72 -4.69 -8.17 -12.80
N SER A 73 -4.94 -8.27 -14.10
CA SER A 73 -5.60 -7.24 -14.89
C SER A 73 -6.96 -6.93 -14.28
N VAL A 74 -7.21 -5.64 -14.00
CA VAL A 74 -8.55 -5.11 -13.73
C VAL A 74 -9.44 -5.54 -14.89
N SER A 75 -10.24 -6.58 -14.66
CA SER A 75 -11.18 -7.10 -15.63
C SER A 75 -12.49 -6.37 -15.32
N ASN A 76 -12.80 -5.35 -16.13
CA ASN A 76 -14.11 -4.68 -16.13
C ASN A 76 -15.21 -5.63 -16.60
#